data_AF-A0A800JC30-F1
#
_entry.id   AF-A0A800JC30-F1
#
_cell.length_a   1.000
_cell.length_b   1.000
_cell.length_c   1.000
_cell.angle_alpha   90.00
_cell.angle_beta   90.00
_cell.angle_gamma   90.00
#
_symmetry.space_group_name_H-M   'P 1'
#
loop_
_entity.id
_entity.type
_entity.pdbx_description
1 polymer ?
#
loop_
_entity_poly.entity_id
_entity_poly.type
_entity_poly.pdbx_seq_one_letter_code
_entity_poly.pdbx_strand_id
1 'polypeptide(L)' 'AALTLYDMCKSVTKSMEIESVYLVEKTGGKSGNYRKKD' A
#
# COMPACT_ATOMS: atom_id res chain seq x y z
N ALA A 1 5.08 -5.82 1.34
CA ALA A 1 4.32 -7.05 1.67
C ALA A 1 3.39 -7.48 0.53
N ALA A 2 2.54 -6.59 -0.02
CA ALA A 2 1.57 -6.96 -1.06
C ALA A 2 2.18 -7.68 -2.28
N LEU A 3 3.34 -7.24 -2.78
CA LEU A 3 4.04 -7.90 -3.90
C LEU A 3 4.45 -9.35 -3.60
N THR A 4 4.86 -9.64 -2.36
CA THR A 4 5.20 -11.01 -1.94
C THR A 4 3.97 -11.91 -1.95
N LEU A 5 2.81 -11.37 -1.60
CA LEU A 5 1.55 -12.11 -1.62
C LEU A 5 1.09 -12.39 -3.05
N TYR A 6 1.23 -11.41 -3.96
CA TYR A 6 1.02 -11.63 -5.39
C TYR A 6 1.93 -12.74 -5.92
N ASP A 7 3.22 -12.75 -5.54
CA ASP A 7 4.18 -13.76 -5.99
C ASP A 7 3.79 -15.20 -5.60
N MET A 8 3.20 -15.38 -4.41
CA MET A 8 2.70 -16.68 -3.93
C MET A 8 1.43 -17.13 -4.65
N CYS A 9 0.57 -16.18 -5.07
CA CYS A 9 -0.76 -16.49 -5.62
C CYS A 9 -0.87 -16.37 -7.15
N LYS A 10 0.14 -15.82 -7.83
CA LYS A 10 0.13 -15.55 -9.29
C LYS A 10 -0.06 -16.80 -10.16
N SER A 11 0.20 -17.99 -9.62
CA SER A 11 -0.05 -19.27 -10.32
C SER A 11 -1.53 -19.62 -10.37
N VAL A 12 -2.31 -19.15 -9.40
CA VAL A 12 -3.76 -19.39 -9.29
C VAL A 12 -4.53 -18.35 -10.09
N THR A 13 -4.13 -17.08 -9.99
CA THR A 13 -4.79 -15.99 -10.72
C THR A 13 -3.80 -14.86 -11.00
N LYS A 14 -3.66 -14.51 -12.29
CA LYS A 14 -2.77 -13.45 -12.74
C LYS A 14 -3.40 -12.06 -12.72
N SER A 15 -4.73 -11.98 -12.68
CA SER A 15 -5.51 -10.73 -12.69
C SER A 15 -5.68 -10.10 -11.30
N MET A 16 -4.89 -10.53 -10.31
CA MET A 16 -4.96 -9.94 -8.97
C MET A 16 -4.42 -8.50 -9.02
N GLU A 17 -5.17 -7.56 -8.45
CA GLU A 17 -4.79 -6.16 -8.36
C GLU A 17 -4.42 -5.78 -6.92
N ILE A 18 -3.34 -5.02 -6.77
CA ILE A 18 -2.95 -4.45 -5.47
C ILE A 18 -3.51 -3.04 -5.42
N GLU A 19 -4.58 -2.86 -4.65
CA GLU A 19 -5.26 -1.58 -4.49
C GLU A 19 -4.87 -0.85 -3.20
N SER A 20 -5.36 0.37 -3.03
CA SER A 20 -5.30 1.12 -1.77
C SER A 20 -3.89 1.33 -1.20
N VAL A 21 -2.89 1.50 -2.08
CA VAL A 21 -1.52 1.84 -1.69
C VAL A 21 -1.39 3.35 -1.57
N TYR A 22 -1.35 3.85 -0.35
CA TYR A 22 -1.18 5.28 -0.06
C TYR A 22 -0.60 5.48 1.35
N LEU A 23 -0.10 6.69 1.60
CA LEU A 23 0.36 7.10 2.91
C LEU A 23 -0.85 7.35 3.83
N VAL A 24 -0.91 6.66 4.96
CA VAL A 24 -1.98 6.85 5.96
C VAL A 24 -1.62 8.00 6.90
N GLU A 25 -0.40 8.02 7.40
CA GLU A 25 0.08 8.99 8.36
C GLU A 25 1.58 9.19 8.20
N LYS A 26 2.05 10.41 8.46
CA LYS A 26 3.47 10.73 8.55
C LYS A 26 3.66 11.86 9.55
N THR A 27 4.58 11.69 10.48
CA THR A 27 4.91 12.69 11.50
C THR A 27 6.32 13.23 11.30
N GLY A 28 6.52 14.52 11.58
CA GLY A 28 7.86 15.15 11.55
C GLY A 28 8.36 15.63 10.19
N GLY A 29 9.49 16.34 10.21
CA GLY A 29 10.07 17.05 9.06
C GLY A 29 9.40 18.41 8.79
N LYS A 30 9.94 19.17 7.83
CA LYS A 30 9.50 20.55 7.51
C LYS A 30 8.00 20.65 7.20
N SER A 31 7.44 19.62 6.56
CA SER A 31 6.01 19.56 6.19
C SER A 31 5.06 19.20 7.34
N GLY A 32 5.59 18.91 8.54
CA GLY A 32 4.78 18.56 9.70
C GLY A 32 4.05 17.23 9.58
N ASN A 33 2.97 17.11 10.36
CA ASN A 33 2.14 15.90 10.47
C ASN A 33 1.12 15.85 9.33
N TYR A 34 1.08 14.71 8.65
CA TYR A 34 0.10 14.37 7.62
C TYR A 34 -0.72 13.19 8.09
N ARG A 35 -2.04 13.25 7.90
CA ARG A 35 -2.95 12.13 8.08
C ARG A 35 -3.97 12.14 6.96
N LYS A 36 -4.15 11.00 6.30
CA LYS A 36 -5.19 10.85 5.27
C LYS A 36 -6.55 11.04 5.93
N LYS A 37 -7.40 11.88 5.33
CA LYS A 37 -8.81 12.01 5.73
C LYS A 37 -9.60 10.93 5.00
N ASP A 38 -10.53 10.32 5.71
CA ASP A 38 -11.48 9.36 5.16
C ASP A 38 -12.36 9.98 4.06
#